data_AF-A0A5C4J0B9-F1
#
_entry.id   AF-A0A5C4J0B9-F1
#
_cell.length_a   1.000
_cell.length_b   1.000
_cell.length_c   1.000
_cell.angle_alpha   90.00
_cell.angle_beta   90.00
_cell.angle_gamma   90.00
#
_symmetry.space_group_name_H-M   'P 1'
#
loop_
_entity.id
_entity.type
_entity.pdbx_description
1 polymer ?
#
loop_
_entity_poly.entity_id
_entity_poly.type
_entity_poly.pdbx_seq_one_letter_code
_entity_poly.pdbx_strand_id
1 'polypeptide(L)'
;MSAITLDRRDGVLTIALSRPERLNAVDLGLSAGDCGLSWLLPRLVGPAKAAEISYRAQRLDVTRADALGLITEITPEAADLDAAHALADDLLTKSPYGLRRTKELLNASLDAPGLRRQLMAETAVQTLAFFTEDLAEGMTATLQKRPPDFKNR
;
A
#
# COMPACT_ATOMS: atom_id res chain seq x y z
N MET A 1 27.05 -16.07 -3.63
CA MET A 1 25.91 -16.62 -4.39
C MET A 1 24.67 -15.83 -4.00
N SER A 2 24.28 -14.85 -4.81
CA SER A 2 23.17 -13.94 -4.51
C SER A 2 21.94 -14.34 -5.34
N ALA A 3 21.10 -15.18 -4.73
CA ALA A 3 19.80 -15.51 -5.29
C ALA A 3 18.87 -14.31 -5.12
N ILE A 4 18.31 -13.83 -6.23
CA ILE A 4 17.04 -13.12 -6.19
C ILE A 4 15.99 -14.18 -5.80
N THR A 5 15.54 -14.17 -4.55
CA THR A 5 14.38 -14.98 -4.17
C THR A 5 13.14 -14.12 -4.41
N LEU A 6 12.52 -14.30 -5.58
CA LEU A 6 11.16 -13.82 -5.82
C LEU A 6 10.22 -14.91 -5.33
N ASP A 7 9.71 -14.77 -4.11
CA ASP A 7 8.54 -15.55 -3.75
C ASP A 7 7.31 -14.88 -4.36
N ARG A 8 6.64 -15.59 -5.27
CA ARG A 8 5.48 -15.12 -6.04
C ARG A 8 4.18 -15.78 -5.60
N ARG A 9 4.12 -16.35 -4.39
CA ARG A 9 2.98 -17.19 -4.03
C ARG A 9 1.75 -16.42 -3.58
N ASP A 10 1.86 -15.24 -2.95
CA ASP A 10 0.68 -14.65 -2.27
C ASP A 10 0.46 -13.13 -2.42
N GLY A 11 1.03 -12.50 -3.46
CA GLY A 11 0.59 -11.15 -3.87
C GLY A 11 1.04 -9.96 -3.00
N VAL A 12 2.04 -10.14 -2.12
CA VAL A 12 2.68 -9.04 -1.37
C VAL A 12 4.04 -8.69 -2.00
N LEU A 13 4.27 -7.40 -2.26
CA LEU A 13 5.55 -6.87 -2.75
C LEU A 13 6.38 -6.36 -1.56
N THR A 14 7.30 -7.19 -1.05
CA THR A 14 8.34 -6.74 -0.12
C THR A 14 9.56 -6.28 -0.92
N ILE A 15 9.87 -4.98 -0.93
CA ILE A 15 11.07 -4.45 -1.59
C ILE A 15 12.22 -4.38 -0.57
N ALA A 16 12.97 -5.47 -0.39
CA ALA A 16 14.25 -5.43 0.32
C ALA A 16 15.36 -4.96 -0.65
N LEU A 17 15.75 -3.68 -0.56
CA LEU A 17 16.87 -3.12 -1.33
C LEU A 17 18.17 -3.17 -0.53
N SER A 18 18.75 -4.37 -0.37
CA SER A 18 20.15 -4.53 0.02
C SER A 18 20.93 -5.14 -1.15
N ARG A 19 21.26 -4.29 -2.14
CA ARG A 19 22.39 -4.61 -3.03
C ARG A 19 23.54 -3.63 -2.79
N PRO A 20 24.74 -4.13 -2.47
CA PRO A 20 25.90 -3.29 -2.18
C PRO A 20 26.37 -2.52 -3.42
N GLU A 21 26.22 -3.09 -4.61
CA GLU A 21 26.66 -2.49 -5.88
C GLU A 21 25.45 -1.99 -6.66
N ARG A 22 25.08 -0.71 -6.57
CA ARG A 22 23.98 -0.17 -7.37
C ARG A 22 24.10 1.30 -7.72
N LEU A 23 23.90 1.53 -9.01
CA LEU A 23 23.84 2.81 -9.68
C LEU A 23 22.48 3.46 -9.42
N ASN A 24 22.47 4.73 -9.03
CA ASN A 24 21.25 5.53 -9.02
C ASN A 24 21.02 6.14 -10.41
N ALA A 25 19.75 6.34 -10.79
CA ALA A 25 19.40 6.88 -12.10
C ALA A 25 20.09 8.22 -12.40
N VAL A 26 20.13 9.13 -11.43
CA VAL A 26 20.75 10.45 -11.61
C VAL A 26 22.28 10.36 -11.71
N ASP A 27 22.92 9.49 -10.93
CA ASP A 27 24.37 9.24 -11.04
C ASP A 27 24.76 8.65 -12.41
N LEU A 28 23.79 8.02 -13.09
CA LEU A 28 23.90 7.47 -14.43
C LEU A 28 23.59 8.47 -15.56
N GLY A 29 23.18 9.70 -15.23
CA GLY A 29 22.71 10.68 -16.22
C GLY A 29 21.27 10.45 -16.70
N LEU A 30 20.51 9.59 -16.02
CA LEU A 30 19.07 9.43 -16.24
C LEU A 30 18.28 10.33 -15.28
N SER A 31 17.00 10.57 -15.59
CA SER A 31 16.12 11.28 -14.67
C SER A 31 15.69 10.37 -13.51
N ALA A 32 15.36 10.97 -12.36
CA ALA A 32 14.66 10.30 -11.25
C ALA A 32 13.14 10.17 -11.54
N GLY A 33 12.80 9.75 -12.76
CA GLY A 33 11.43 9.80 -13.28
C GLY A 33 11.08 8.56 -14.08
N ASP A 34 11.11 7.39 -13.42
CA ASP A 34 10.69 6.12 -13.99
C ASP A 34 9.70 5.41 -13.06
N CYS A 35 8.88 4.49 -13.61
CA CYS A 35 7.90 3.68 -12.88
C CYS A 35 6.94 4.52 -12.00
N GLY A 36 6.66 5.76 -12.42
CA GLY A 36 5.79 6.68 -11.68
C GLY A 36 6.43 7.34 -10.45
N LEU A 37 7.75 7.24 -10.25
CA LEU A 37 8.45 7.81 -9.09
C LEU A 37 8.19 9.31 -8.95
N SER A 38 8.31 10.07 -10.04
CA SER A 38 8.06 11.52 -10.06
C SER A 38 6.60 11.92 -9.83
N TRP A 39 5.67 10.95 -9.91
CA TRP A 39 4.25 11.14 -9.60
C TRP A 39 3.93 10.78 -8.14
N LEU A 40 4.39 9.61 -7.70
CA LEU A 40 4.03 9.01 -6.42
C LEU A 40 4.86 9.58 -5.26
N LEU A 41 6.18 9.75 -5.44
CA LEU A 41 7.06 10.17 -4.35
C LEU A 41 6.68 11.54 -3.76
N PRO A 42 6.39 12.59 -4.56
CA PRO A 42 5.94 13.88 -4.01
C PRO A 42 4.63 13.80 -3.23
N ARG A 43 3.75 12.84 -3.55
CA ARG A 43 2.47 12.63 -2.85
C ARG A 43 2.67 11.90 -1.51
N LEU A 44 3.70 11.06 -1.41
CA LEU A 44 4.04 10.33 -0.19
C LEU A 44 4.82 11.21 0.80
N VAL A 45 5.86 11.91 0.34
CA VAL A 45 6.80 12.62 1.23
C VAL A 45 6.76 14.15 1.11
N GLY A 46 5.90 14.67 0.24
CA GLY A 46 5.85 16.09 -0.11
C GLY A 46 6.90 16.48 -1.17
N PRO A 47 6.65 17.58 -1.92
CA PRO A 47 7.48 17.96 -3.06
C PRO A 47 8.93 18.27 -2.68
N ALA A 48 9.16 18.89 -1.51
CA ALA A 48 10.49 19.27 -1.07
C ALA A 48 11.37 18.04 -0.77
N LYS A 49 10.84 17.05 -0.06
CA LYS A 49 11.58 15.82 0.25
C LYS A 49 11.73 14.92 -0.96
N ALA A 50 10.73 14.87 -1.83
CA ALA A 50 10.86 14.15 -3.10
C ALA A 50 11.99 14.73 -3.96
N ALA A 51 12.10 16.06 -4.05
CA ALA A 51 13.20 16.73 -4.76
C ALA A 51 14.57 16.45 -4.10
N GLU A 52 14.66 16.53 -2.77
CA GLU A 52 15.88 16.21 -2.01
C GLU A 52 16.37 14.78 -2.31
N ILE A 53 15.48 13.79 -2.20
CA ILE A 53 15.77 12.37 -2.47
C ILE A 53 16.21 12.19 -3.93
N SER A 54 15.46 12.77 -4.87
CA SER A 54 15.68 12.60 -6.30
C SER A 54 16.99 13.22 -6.77
N TYR A 55 17.30 14.45 -6.34
CA TYR A 55 18.49 15.18 -6.77
C TYR A 55 19.76 14.68 -6.12
N ARG A 56 19.69 14.29 -4.85
CA ARG A 56 20.89 13.81 -4.13
C ARG A 56 21.25 12.39 -4.49
N ALA A 57 20.32 11.61 -5.04
CA ALA A 57 20.52 10.20 -5.34
C ALA A 57 21.06 9.41 -4.13
N GLN A 58 20.74 9.87 -2.92
CA GLN A 58 21.27 9.29 -1.69
C GLN A 58 20.44 8.08 -1.27
N ARG A 59 21.12 7.11 -0.67
CA ARG A 59 20.45 5.97 -0.03
C ARG A 59 19.62 6.48 1.15
N LEU A 60 18.41 5.94 1.27
CA LEU A 60 17.54 6.15 2.40
C LEU A 60 17.75 4.97 3.36
N ASP A 61 18.22 5.24 4.57
CA ASP A 61 18.22 4.23 5.63
C ASP A 61 16.81 4.03 6.19
N VAL A 62 16.64 2.95 6.97
CA VAL A 62 15.33 2.57 7.54
C VAL A 62 14.76 3.68 8.42
N THR A 63 15.59 4.28 9.29
CA THR A 63 15.17 5.35 10.20
C THR A 63 14.65 6.56 9.43
N ARG A 64 15.32 6.93 8.34
CA ARG A 64 14.93 8.07 7.51
C ARG A 64 13.70 7.76 6.69
N ALA A 65 13.59 6.56 6.13
CA ALA A 65 12.43 6.13 5.37
C ALA A 65 11.15 6.07 6.23
N ASP A 66 11.28 5.57 7.46
CA ASP A 66 10.23 5.56 8.47
C ASP A 66 9.80 6.98 8.86
N ALA A 67 10.76 7.86 9.16
CA ALA A 67 10.49 9.27 9.46
C ALA A 67 9.84 10.04 8.30
N LEU A 68 9.93 9.53 7.07
CA LEU A 68 9.28 10.08 5.88
C LEU A 68 7.92 9.44 5.58
N GLY A 69 7.51 8.42 6.34
CA GLY A 69 6.26 7.70 6.13
C GLY A 69 6.28 6.75 4.91
N LEU A 70 7.47 6.35 4.45
CA LEU A 70 7.63 5.39 3.35
C LEU A 70 7.60 3.93 3.84
N ILE A 71 7.69 3.71 5.15
CA ILE A 71 7.62 2.41 5.80
C ILE A 71 6.36 2.40 6.67
N THR A 72 5.59 1.31 6.59
CA THR A 72 4.38 1.11 7.40
C THR A 72 4.64 0.22 8.62
N GLU A 73 5.66 -0.65 8.56
CA GLU A 73 6.03 -1.57 9.63
C GLU A 73 7.53 -1.92 9.56
N ILE A 74 8.17 -2.03 10.72
CA ILE A 74 9.56 -2.47 10.88
C ILE A 74 9.58 -3.72 11.74
N THR A 75 10.24 -4.78 11.26
CA THR A 75 10.34 -6.05 11.95
C THR A 75 11.79 -6.38 12.33
N PRO A 76 12.01 -7.28 13.31
CA PRO A 76 13.31 -7.88 13.53
C PRO A 76 13.82 -8.62 12.28
N GLU A 77 15.14 -8.80 12.21
CA GLU A 77 15.77 -9.56 11.14
C GLU A 77 15.18 -10.98 11.05
N ALA A 78 14.88 -11.44 9.84
CA ALA A 78 14.27 -12.73 9.52
C ALA A 78 12.84 -12.97 10.05
N ALA A 79 12.16 -11.94 10.57
CA ALA A 79 10.74 -12.01 10.97
C ALA A 79 9.79 -11.35 9.95
N ASP A 80 10.30 -10.93 8.79
CA ASP A 80 9.57 -10.22 7.74
C ASP A 80 8.48 -11.07 7.08
N LEU A 81 8.75 -12.36 6.82
CA LEU A 81 7.76 -13.27 6.25
C LEU A 81 6.61 -13.56 7.23
N ASP A 82 6.92 -13.79 8.51
CA ASP A 82 5.90 -14.05 9.53
C ASP A 82 5.00 -12.84 9.75
N ALA A 83 5.57 -11.63 9.77
CA ALA A 83 4.80 -10.40 9.85
C ALA A 83 3.92 -10.18 8.60
N ALA A 84 4.46 -10.46 7.40
CA ALA A 84 3.69 -10.37 6.16
C ALA A 84 2.49 -11.33 6.15
N HIS A 85 2.67 -12.57 6.63
CA HIS A 85 1.56 -13.52 6.80
C HIS A 85 0.56 -13.06 7.85
N ALA A 86 1.01 -12.54 9.00
CA ALA A 86 0.11 -12.01 10.02
C ALA A 86 -0.75 -10.84 9.50
N LEU A 87 -0.15 -9.96 8.69
CA LEU A 87 -0.89 -8.89 8.00
C LEU A 87 -1.91 -9.46 7.01
N ALA A 88 -1.51 -10.45 6.20
CA ALA A 88 -2.41 -11.11 5.26
C ALA A 88 -3.58 -11.78 5.99
N ASP A 89 -3.32 -12.47 7.09
CA ASP A 89 -4.33 -13.11 7.93
C ASP A 89 -5.32 -12.10 8.50
N ASP A 90 -4.88 -10.95 8.99
CA ASP A 90 -5.79 -9.88 9.44
C ASP A 90 -6.65 -9.35 8.28
N LEU A 91 -6.06 -9.11 7.12
CA LEU A 91 -6.80 -8.63 5.95
C LEU A 91 -7.83 -9.65 5.46
N LEU A 92 -7.52 -10.95 5.52
CA LEU A 92 -8.46 -12.02 5.16
C LEU A 92 -9.69 -12.08 6.08
N THR A 93 -9.63 -11.48 7.28
CA THR A 93 -10.81 -11.34 8.16
C THR A 93 -11.80 -10.25 7.72
N LYS A 94 -11.43 -9.39 6.76
CA LYS A 94 -12.25 -8.25 6.32
C LYS A 94 -13.07 -8.63 5.08
N SER A 95 -14.14 -7.88 4.81
CA SER A 95 -14.93 -8.09 3.60
C SER A 95 -14.06 -7.83 2.35
N PRO A 96 -13.98 -8.77 1.40
CA PRO A 96 -13.23 -8.57 0.16
C PRO A 96 -13.79 -7.42 -0.69
N TYR A 97 -15.10 -7.19 -0.65
CA TYR A 97 -15.72 -6.01 -1.26
C TYR A 97 -15.19 -4.73 -0.59
N GLY A 98 -15.24 -4.67 0.74
CA GLY A 98 -14.77 -3.51 1.51
C GLY A 98 -13.31 -3.17 1.19
N LEU A 99 -12.41 -4.14 1.31
CA LEU A 99 -10.97 -3.94 1.03
C LEU A 99 -10.73 -3.45 -0.41
N ARG A 100 -11.33 -4.11 -1.39
CA ARG A 100 -11.15 -3.76 -2.81
C ARG A 100 -11.61 -2.33 -3.08
N ARG A 101 -12.81 -1.99 -2.62
CA ARG A 101 -13.39 -0.67 -2.86
C ARG A 101 -12.67 0.44 -2.11
N THR A 102 -12.23 0.19 -0.88
CA THR A 102 -11.38 1.13 -0.15
C THR A 102 -10.07 1.39 -0.91
N LYS A 103 -9.39 0.35 -1.40
CA LYS A 103 -8.18 0.50 -2.21
C LYS A 103 -8.43 1.29 -3.50
N GLU A 104 -9.52 0.99 -4.20
CA GLU A 104 -9.92 1.73 -5.42
C GLU A 104 -10.19 3.20 -5.14
N LEU A 105 -10.93 3.53 -4.07
CA LEU A 105 -11.23 4.90 -3.68
C LEU A 105 -9.98 5.68 -3.26
N LEU A 106 -9.08 5.06 -2.48
CA LEU A 106 -7.80 5.68 -2.09
C LEU A 106 -6.94 6.00 -3.31
N ASN A 107 -6.82 5.05 -4.25
CA ASN A 107 -6.06 5.28 -5.48
C ASN A 107 -6.70 6.37 -6.35
N ALA A 108 -8.01 6.34 -6.50
CA ALA A 108 -8.74 7.36 -7.26
C ALA A 108 -8.63 8.77 -6.64
N SER A 109 -8.46 8.85 -5.31
CA SER A 109 -8.33 10.13 -4.61
C SER A 109 -7.09 10.93 -5.03
N LEU A 110 -6.03 10.26 -5.48
CA LEU A 110 -4.77 10.90 -5.89
C LEU A 110 -4.93 11.80 -7.13
N ASP A 111 -5.96 11.51 -7.93
CA ASP A 111 -6.25 12.16 -9.22
C ASP A 111 -7.64 12.82 -9.20
N ALA A 112 -8.33 12.79 -8.07
CA ALA A 112 -9.67 13.32 -7.96
C ALA A 112 -9.65 14.85 -8.22
N PRO A 113 -10.54 15.38 -9.08
CA PRO A 113 -10.56 16.81 -9.41
C PRO A 113 -11.00 17.70 -8.24
N GLY A 114 -11.39 17.10 -7.10
CA GLY A 114 -11.72 17.78 -5.86
C GLY A 114 -12.57 16.92 -4.94
N LEU A 115 -12.68 17.34 -3.68
CA LEU A 115 -13.39 16.62 -2.61
C LEU A 115 -14.82 16.22 -3.00
N ARG A 116 -15.56 17.12 -3.66
CA ARG A 116 -16.93 16.84 -4.11
C ARG A 116 -17.01 15.61 -5.01
N ARG A 117 -16.08 15.46 -5.95
CA ARG A 117 -16.09 14.31 -6.86
C ARG A 117 -15.73 13.02 -6.14
N GLN A 118 -14.80 13.10 -5.19
CA GLN A 118 -14.42 11.96 -4.36
C GLN A 118 -15.59 11.49 -3.48
N LEU A 119 -16.28 12.40 -2.80
CA LEU A 119 -17.46 12.08 -1.99
C LEU A 119 -18.59 11.42 -2.82
N MET A 120 -18.77 11.83 -4.07
CA MET A 120 -19.73 11.17 -4.97
C MET A 120 -19.32 9.74 -5.29
N ALA A 121 -18.03 9.48 -5.51
CA ALA A 121 -17.51 8.14 -5.75
C ALA A 121 -17.67 7.25 -4.50
N GLU A 122 -17.34 7.77 -3.32
CA GLU A 122 -17.55 7.10 -2.03
C GLU A 122 -19.02 6.76 -1.81
N THR A 123 -19.92 7.72 -2.05
CA THR A 123 -21.37 7.52 -1.92
C THR A 123 -21.86 6.39 -2.82
N ALA A 124 -21.41 6.33 -4.07
CA ALA A 124 -21.81 5.28 -5.00
C ALA A 124 -21.34 3.89 -4.53
N VAL A 125 -20.08 3.78 -4.10
CA VAL A 125 -19.52 2.55 -3.54
C VAL A 125 -20.27 2.12 -2.28
N GLN A 126 -20.50 3.04 -1.33
CA GLN A 126 -21.20 2.72 -0.09
C GLN A 126 -22.65 2.30 -0.35
N THR A 127 -23.32 2.94 -1.32
CA THR A 127 -24.68 2.57 -1.74
C THR A 127 -24.71 1.15 -2.30
N LEU A 128 -23.75 0.79 -3.14
CA LEU A 128 -23.64 -0.57 -3.68
C LEU A 128 -23.35 -1.61 -2.58
N ALA A 129 -22.61 -1.24 -1.53
CA ALA A 129 -22.35 -2.12 -0.39
C ALA A 129 -23.65 -2.54 0.33
N PHE A 130 -24.71 -1.73 0.32
CA PHE A 130 -26.01 -2.10 0.90
C PHE A 130 -26.70 -3.27 0.20
N PHE A 131 -26.25 -3.62 -1.00
CA PHE A 131 -26.81 -4.73 -1.78
C PHE A 131 -25.97 -6.00 -1.71
N THR A 132 -24.87 -6.03 -0.94
CA THR A 132 -24.06 -7.24 -0.76
C THR A 132 -24.55 -8.05 0.44
N GLU A 133 -24.40 -9.38 0.37
CA GLU A 133 -24.63 -10.25 1.52
C GLU A 133 -23.60 -9.99 2.63
N ASP A 134 -22.38 -9.60 2.24
CA ASP A 134 -21.31 -9.28 3.18
C ASP A 134 -21.67 -8.16 4.16
N LEU A 135 -22.44 -7.14 3.74
CA LEU A 135 -22.85 -6.09 4.69
C LEU A 135 -23.83 -6.65 5.73
N ALA A 136 -24.82 -7.42 5.29
CA ALA A 136 -25.81 -8.04 6.18
C ALA A 136 -25.13 -9.01 7.17
N GLU A 137 -24.18 -9.81 6.69
CA GLU A 137 -23.37 -10.69 7.52
C GLU A 137 -22.50 -9.91 8.51
N GLY A 138 -21.80 -8.86 8.05
CA GLY A 138 -20.98 -8.03 8.93
C GLY A 138 -21.78 -7.38 10.06
N MET A 139 -22.97 -6.86 9.75
CA MET A 139 -23.90 -6.31 10.75
C MET A 139 -24.38 -7.40 11.73
N THR A 140 -24.79 -8.56 11.21
CA THR A 140 -25.28 -9.68 12.01
C THR A 140 -24.21 -10.24 12.95
N ALA A 141 -23.02 -10.51 12.42
CA ALA A 141 -21.87 -11.01 13.17
C ALA A 141 -21.47 -10.04 14.30
N THR A 142 -21.47 -8.73 14.01
CA THR A 142 -21.19 -7.69 15.01
C THR A 142 -22.22 -7.71 16.14
N LEU A 143 -23.52 -7.76 15.82
CA LEU A 143 -24.59 -7.83 16.82
C LEU A 143 -24.51 -9.11 17.66
N GLN A 144 -24.13 -10.23 17.03
CA GLN A 144 -23.97 -11.53 17.68
C GLN A 144 -22.62 -11.73 18.37
N LYS A 145 -21.69 -10.75 18.27
CA LYS A 145 -20.32 -10.82 18.81
C LYS A 145 -19.55 -12.06 18.37
N ARG A 146 -19.68 -12.42 17.09
CA ARG A 146 -18.93 -13.51 16.46
C ARG A 146 -18.11 -12.99 15.28
N PRO A 147 -17.08 -13.71 14.82
CA PRO A 147 -16.40 -13.39 13.57
C PRO A 147 -17.39 -13.44 12.38
N PRO A 148 -17.29 -12.49 11.43
CA PRO A 148 -18.07 -12.52 10.21
C PRO A 148 -17.54 -13.59 9.24
N ASP A 149 -18.44 -14.21 8.49
CA ASP A 149 -18.14 -15.16 7.43
C ASP A 149 -18.45 -14.54 6.05
N PHE A 150 -17.56 -13.65 5.60
CA PHE A 150 -17.71 -12.96 4.32
C PHE A 150 -17.57 -13.90 3.13
N LYS A 151 -18.46 -13.75 2.15
CA LYS A 151 -18.55 -14.60 0.96
C LYS A 151 -18.30 -13.86 -0.35
N ASN A 152 -18.01 -12.56 -0.28
CA ASN A 152 -17.69 -11.73 -1.43
C ASN A 152 -18.80 -11.76 -2.51
N ARG A 153 -20.05 -11.57 -2.08
CA ARG A 153 -21.23 -11.50 -2.94
C ARG A 153 -22.24 -10.52 -2.39
#